data_AF-E1YEP6-F1
#
_entry.id   AF-E1YEP6-F1
#
_cell.length_a   1.000
_cell.length_b   1.000
_cell.length_c   1.000
_cell.angle_alpha   90.00
_cell.angle_beta   90.00
_cell.angle_gamma   90.00
#
_symmetry.space_group_name_H-M   'P 1'
#
loop_
_entity.id
_entity.type
_entity.pdbx_description
1 polymer ?
#
loop_
_entity_poly.entity_id
_entity_poly.type
_entity_poly.pdbx_seq_one_letter_code
_entity_poly.pdbx_strand_id
1 'polypeptide(L)'
;MMRNLPTKTKSTNKTGVTGVSALDSFCYSYIAIGSGKRKSKKFSVKKYGKAEALRLAIKWRRDSELRIHGYSIIPVELARRNFKHKQSVLKANLAARTKKKTTIENRQKAQQAFKQRKKEYQSIAVKYIYRVDDIDSGHGWQLKIQIGDEVVCDRVFRDNRYGTASNALKLAKEEKKRQLELHNMPYAEGRRFRKKLHVANTSDVNGVALSGGYYYSYIPVEPNKTKSRKFSINKYGEKLAFQLAVEWRKEMEIEVYN
;
A
#
# COMPACT_ATOMS: atom_id res chain seq x y z
N MET A 1 22.98 -48.36 -19.59
CA MET A 1 22.00 -49.34 -19.05
C MET A 1 20.67 -48.65 -18.81
N MET A 2 19.68 -48.86 -19.68
CA MET A 2 18.33 -48.32 -19.49
C MET A 2 17.64 -49.07 -18.34
N ARG A 3 17.30 -48.37 -17.26
CA ARG A 3 16.48 -48.92 -16.18
C ARG A 3 15.05 -49.03 -16.70
N ASN A 4 14.59 -50.26 -16.95
CA ASN A 4 13.18 -50.54 -17.24
C ASN A 4 12.33 -49.99 -16.09
N LEU A 5 11.62 -48.89 -16.33
CA LEU A 5 10.67 -48.33 -15.37
C LEU A 5 9.50 -49.31 -15.22
N PRO A 6 9.07 -49.64 -13.99
CA PRO A 6 7.95 -50.54 -13.79
C PRO A 6 6.70 -49.99 -14.48
N THR A 7 6.07 -50.84 -15.29
CA THR A 7 4.84 -50.55 -16.01
C THR A 7 3.75 -50.08 -15.04
N LYS A 8 3.02 -49.03 -15.43
CA LYS A 8 1.93 -48.44 -14.64
C LYS A 8 0.84 -49.48 -14.37
N THR A 9 0.89 -50.17 -13.24
CA THR A 9 -0.24 -50.98 -12.74
C THR A 9 -1.38 -50.04 -12.38
N LYS A 10 -2.46 -50.07 -13.19
CA LYS A 10 -3.75 -49.47 -12.83
C LYS A 10 -4.22 -50.12 -11.53
N SER A 11 -4.50 -49.30 -10.51
CA SER A 11 -4.91 -49.80 -9.21
C SER A 11 -6.44 -50.00 -9.23
N THR A 12 -6.89 -51.26 -9.21
CA THR A 12 -8.31 -51.64 -9.07
C THR A 12 -8.75 -51.76 -7.61
N ASN A 13 -7.89 -51.34 -6.69
CA ASN A 13 -8.05 -51.50 -5.25
C ASN A 13 -8.72 -50.29 -4.61
N LYS A 14 -9.65 -50.57 -3.68
CA LYS A 14 -10.48 -49.57 -2.96
C LYS A 14 -9.70 -48.63 -2.03
N THR A 15 -8.39 -48.77 -1.91
CA THR A 15 -7.55 -48.03 -0.95
C THR A 15 -6.93 -46.75 -1.54
N GLY A 16 -6.97 -46.56 -2.87
CA GLY A 16 -6.33 -45.44 -3.54
C GLY A 16 -4.78 -45.48 -3.54
N VAL A 17 -4.17 -46.54 -3.01
CA VAL A 17 -2.72 -46.73 -2.97
C VAL A 17 -2.34 -47.99 -3.72
N THR A 18 -1.64 -47.85 -4.85
CA THR A 18 -1.18 -48.99 -5.66
C THR A 18 -0.37 -49.97 -4.82
N GLY A 19 -0.73 -51.24 -4.88
CA GLY A 19 -0.02 -52.28 -4.13
C GLY A 19 -0.50 -52.47 -2.69
N VAL A 20 -1.51 -51.73 -2.23
CA VAL A 20 -2.10 -51.87 -0.88
C VAL A 20 -3.56 -52.26 -0.99
N SER A 21 -3.99 -53.29 -0.28
CA SER A 21 -5.39 -53.74 -0.27
C SER A 21 -5.86 -53.93 1.16
N ALA A 22 -7.10 -53.51 1.41
CA ALA A 22 -7.78 -53.69 2.69
C ALA A 22 -8.84 -54.79 2.56
N LEU A 23 -8.66 -55.89 3.30
CA LEU A 23 -9.63 -56.96 3.48
C LEU A 23 -10.17 -56.90 4.91
N ASP A 24 -11.23 -57.65 5.21
CA ASP A 24 -11.89 -57.57 6.52
C ASP A 24 -11.05 -58.15 7.66
N SER A 25 -10.22 -59.15 7.37
CA SER A 25 -9.36 -59.80 8.38
C SER A 25 -7.92 -59.25 8.41
N PHE A 26 -7.43 -58.65 7.32
CA PHE A 26 -6.09 -58.06 7.24
C PHE A 26 -5.98 -56.98 6.16
N CYS A 27 -5.08 -56.03 6.37
CA CYS A 27 -4.57 -55.17 5.30
C CYS A 27 -3.24 -55.74 4.81
N TYR A 28 -3.03 -55.80 3.49
CA TYR A 28 -1.78 -56.25 2.92
C TYR A 28 -1.20 -55.24 1.95
N SER A 29 0.13 -55.24 1.88
CA SER A 29 0.90 -54.44 0.96
C SER A 29 1.87 -55.35 0.21
N TYR A 30 2.06 -55.12 -1.08
CA TYR A 30 3.05 -55.82 -1.91
C TYR A 30 3.86 -54.81 -2.71
N ILE A 31 5.08 -55.16 -3.15
CA ILE A 31 5.94 -54.37 -4.03
C ILE A 31 6.71 -55.30 -4.98
N ALA A 32 6.82 -54.92 -6.26
CA ALA A 32 7.60 -55.66 -7.24
C ALA A 32 9.09 -55.30 -7.10
N ILE A 33 9.96 -56.31 -7.15
CA ILE A 33 11.42 -56.14 -6.93
C ILE A 33 12.21 -56.37 -8.24
N GLY A 34 11.51 -56.64 -9.35
CA GLY A 34 12.10 -57.08 -10.63
C GLY A 34 11.97 -58.59 -10.85
N SER A 35 12.11 -59.01 -12.11
CA SER A 35 12.10 -60.43 -12.54
C SER A 35 10.89 -61.24 -12.04
N GLY A 36 9.70 -60.63 -12.00
CA GLY A 36 8.46 -61.27 -11.53
C GLY A 36 8.39 -61.51 -10.01
N LYS A 37 9.44 -61.18 -9.25
CA LYS A 37 9.47 -61.38 -7.79
C LYS A 37 8.76 -60.22 -7.08
N ARG A 38 8.05 -60.55 -6.00
CA ARG A 38 7.33 -59.59 -5.15
C ARG A 38 7.66 -59.78 -3.68
N LYS A 39 7.83 -58.67 -2.96
CA LYS A 39 7.84 -58.62 -1.49
C LYS A 39 6.44 -58.24 -1.03
N SER A 40 5.97 -58.85 0.05
CA SER A 40 4.67 -58.49 0.63
C SER A 40 4.70 -58.55 2.14
N LYS A 41 3.82 -57.79 2.78
CA LYS A 41 3.60 -57.79 4.22
C LYS A 41 2.12 -57.65 4.53
N LYS A 42 1.65 -58.40 5.54
CA LYS A 42 0.26 -58.39 6.02
C LYS A 42 0.21 -57.80 7.43
N PHE A 43 -0.86 -57.09 7.73
CA PHE A 43 -1.16 -56.47 9.01
C PHE A 43 -2.57 -56.91 9.44
N SER A 44 -2.67 -57.62 10.56
CA SER A 44 -3.93 -58.19 11.05
C SER A 44 -4.87 -57.09 11.54
N VAL A 45 -6.12 -57.10 11.06
CA VAL A 45 -7.17 -56.19 11.54
C VAL A 45 -7.53 -56.53 12.98
N LYS A 46 -7.56 -57.81 13.37
CA LYS A 46 -7.83 -58.24 14.75
C LYS A 46 -6.81 -57.68 15.76
N LYS A 47 -5.55 -57.52 15.34
CA LYS A 47 -4.47 -57.04 16.21
C LYS A 47 -4.40 -55.51 16.30
N TYR A 48 -4.60 -54.80 15.19
CA TYR A 48 -4.34 -53.36 15.10
C TYR A 48 -5.60 -52.51 14.89
N GLY A 49 -6.74 -53.11 14.53
CA GLY A 49 -7.90 -52.40 14.02
C GLY A 49 -7.74 -52.02 12.54
N LYS A 50 -8.87 -51.80 11.84
CA LYS A 50 -8.89 -51.65 10.37
C LYS A 50 -8.14 -50.41 9.89
N ALA A 51 -8.31 -49.28 10.57
CA ALA A 51 -7.64 -48.02 10.22
C ALA A 51 -6.12 -48.10 10.41
N GLU A 52 -5.66 -48.64 11.54
CA GLU A 52 -4.23 -48.72 11.85
C GLU A 52 -3.53 -49.79 11.03
N ALA A 53 -4.18 -50.94 10.78
CA ALA A 53 -3.67 -51.96 9.86
C ALA A 53 -3.46 -51.38 8.44
N LEU A 54 -4.39 -50.55 7.96
CA LEU A 54 -4.26 -49.85 6.68
C LEU A 54 -3.12 -48.83 6.71
N ARG A 55 -3.02 -48.03 7.77
CA ARG A 55 -1.93 -47.05 7.95
C ARG A 55 -0.56 -47.72 7.92
N LEU A 56 -0.40 -48.84 8.63
CA LEU A 56 0.83 -49.64 8.65
C LEU A 56 1.16 -50.25 7.29
N ALA A 57 0.16 -50.72 6.55
CA ALA A 57 0.33 -51.23 5.18
C ALA A 57 0.82 -50.15 4.21
N ILE A 58 0.26 -48.94 4.29
CA ILE A 58 0.68 -47.77 3.50
C ILE A 58 2.10 -47.34 3.88
N LYS A 59 2.41 -47.26 5.18
CA LYS A 59 3.74 -46.91 5.66
C LYS A 59 4.79 -47.92 5.15
N TRP A 60 4.53 -49.21 5.32
CA TRP A 60 5.44 -50.26 4.85
C TRP A 60 5.65 -50.22 3.33
N ARG A 61 4.60 -49.90 2.56
CA ARG A 61 4.73 -49.73 1.10
C ARG A 61 5.71 -48.61 0.79
N ARG A 62 5.52 -47.42 1.38
CA ARG A 62 6.38 -46.24 1.14
C ARG A 62 7.83 -46.50 1.55
N ASP A 63 8.03 -47.10 2.71
CA ASP A 63 9.37 -47.44 3.22
C ASP A 63 10.07 -48.50 2.34
N SER A 64 9.30 -49.38 1.71
CA SER A 64 9.82 -50.41 0.81
C SER A 64 10.10 -49.84 -0.58
N GLU A 65 9.29 -48.91 -1.08
CA GLU A 65 9.57 -48.15 -2.32
C GLU A 65 10.85 -47.34 -2.21
N LEU A 66 11.02 -46.60 -1.10
CA LEU A 66 12.24 -45.86 -0.82
C LEU A 66 13.47 -46.79 -0.78
N ARG A 67 13.37 -47.94 -0.11
CA ARG A 67 14.48 -48.90 -0.04
C ARG A 67 14.82 -49.57 -1.37
N ILE A 68 13.82 -49.93 -2.16
CA ILE A 68 14.02 -50.72 -3.39
C ILE A 68 14.33 -49.82 -4.59
N HIS A 69 13.64 -48.69 -4.71
CA HIS A 69 13.72 -47.81 -5.88
C HIS A 69 14.47 -46.50 -5.62
N GLY A 70 14.75 -46.15 -4.36
CA GLY A 70 15.41 -44.90 -3.98
C GLY A 70 14.48 -43.68 -3.94
N TYR A 71 13.19 -43.84 -4.28
CA TYR A 71 12.19 -42.78 -4.23
C TYR A 71 10.80 -43.37 -3.93
N SER A 72 9.96 -42.61 -3.21
CA SER A 72 8.57 -43.00 -3.00
C SER A 72 7.74 -42.61 -4.23
N ILE A 73 6.91 -43.53 -4.72
CA ILE A 73 5.97 -43.24 -5.79
C ILE A 73 4.81 -42.47 -5.17
N ILE A 74 4.87 -41.15 -5.27
CA ILE A 74 3.79 -40.27 -4.79
C ILE A 74 2.49 -40.69 -5.52
N PRO A 75 1.38 -40.91 -4.79
CA PRO A 75 0.10 -41.20 -5.42
C PRO A 75 -0.23 -40.12 -6.46
N VAL A 76 -0.62 -40.53 -7.66
CA VAL A 76 -0.86 -39.64 -8.81
C VAL A 76 -1.79 -38.47 -8.45
N GLU A 77 -2.73 -38.69 -7.55
CA GLU A 77 -3.65 -37.67 -7.04
C GLU A 77 -2.94 -36.57 -6.23
N LEU A 78 -1.97 -36.93 -5.38
CA LEU A 78 -1.19 -35.96 -4.60
C LEU A 78 -0.27 -35.16 -5.53
N ALA A 79 0.31 -35.80 -6.55
CA ALA A 79 1.09 -35.11 -7.58
C ALA A 79 0.22 -34.12 -8.37
N ARG A 80 -1.01 -34.50 -8.74
CA ARG A 80 -1.99 -33.62 -9.41
C ARG A 80 -2.38 -32.42 -8.53
N ARG A 81 -2.63 -32.63 -7.24
CA ARG A 81 -2.93 -31.53 -6.29
C ARG A 81 -1.75 -30.57 -6.17
N ASN A 82 -0.54 -31.09 -6.01
CA ASN A 82 0.68 -30.28 -5.93
C ASN A 82 0.92 -29.48 -7.22
N PHE A 83 0.64 -30.07 -8.38
CA PHE A 83 0.74 -29.39 -9.67
C PHE A 83 -0.29 -28.24 -9.80
N LYS A 84 -1.56 -28.48 -9.46
CA LYS A 84 -2.60 -27.44 -9.47
C LYS A 84 -2.24 -26.29 -8.52
N HIS A 85 -1.76 -26.60 -7.32
CA HIS A 85 -1.33 -25.59 -6.35
C HIS A 85 -0.14 -24.76 -6.88
N LYS A 86 0.87 -25.40 -7.48
CA LYS A 86 1.98 -24.68 -8.12
C LYS A 86 1.51 -23.76 -9.24
N GLN A 87 0.57 -24.21 -10.08
CA GLN A 87 -0.01 -23.38 -11.14
C GLN A 87 -0.77 -22.17 -10.57
N SER A 88 -1.55 -22.33 -9.50
CA SER A 88 -2.28 -21.22 -8.89
C SER A 88 -1.32 -20.18 -8.28
N VAL A 89 -0.26 -20.63 -7.61
CA VAL A 89 0.78 -19.74 -7.05
C VAL A 89 1.49 -18.97 -8.15
N LEU A 90 1.87 -19.64 -9.25
CA LEU A 90 2.48 -19.00 -10.42
C LEU A 90 1.57 -17.91 -11.03
N LYS A 91 0.28 -18.20 -11.22
CA LYS A 91 -0.70 -17.23 -11.73
C LYS A 91 -0.84 -16.01 -10.80
N ALA A 92 -0.94 -16.25 -9.49
CA ALA A 92 -1.04 -15.18 -8.49
C ALA A 92 0.20 -14.27 -8.51
N ASN A 93 1.40 -14.86 -8.58
CA ASN A 93 2.65 -14.10 -8.64
C ASN A 93 2.76 -13.28 -9.94
N LEU A 94 2.31 -13.81 -11.08
CA LEU A 94 2.29 -13.08 -12.34
C LEU A 94 1.33 -11.88 -12.27
N ALA A 95 0.13 -12.07 -11.69
CA ALA A 95 -0.84 -11.02 -11.47
C ALA A 95 -0.34 -9.93 -10.51
N ALA A 96 0.39 -10.30 -9.45
CA ALA A 96 1.00 -9.33 -8.54
C ALA A 96 2.10 -8.51 -9.22
N ARG A 97 2.95 -9.15 -10.04
CA ARG A 97 4.00 -8.46 -10.81
C ARG A 97 3.44 -7.47 -11.81
N THR A 98 2.39 -7.84 -12.55
CA THR A 98 1.72 -6.95 -13.51
C THR A 98 1.09 -5.74 -12.81
N LYS A 99 0.35 -5.94 -11.71
CA LYS A 99 -0.20 -4.83 -10.90
C LYS A 99 0.89 -3.88 -10.36
N LYS A 100 2.02 -4.42 -9.92
CA LYS A 100 3.15 -3.59 -9.44
C LYS A 100 3.73 -2.76 -10.59
N LYS A 101 3.91 -3.36 -11.77
CA LYS A 101 4.43 -2.67 -12.97
C LYS A 101 3.51 -1.52 -13.39
N THR A 102 2.21 -1.76 -13.51
CA THR A 102 1.24 -0.71 -13.89
C THR A 102 1.20 0.44 -12.87
N THR A 103 1.35 0.13 -11.58
CA THR A 103 1.38 1.16 -10.53
C THR A 103 2.60 2.07 -10.66
N ILE A 104 3.78 1.49 -10.97
CA ILE A 104 5.02 2.25 -11.18
C ILE A 104 4.89 3.13 -12.43
N GLU A 105 4.37 2.59 -13.52
CA GLU A 105 4.16 3.34 -14.77
C GLU A 105 3.18 4.52 -14.56
N ASN A 106 2.08 4.31 -13.85
CA ASN A 106 1.12 5.37 -13.54
C ASN A 106 1.76 6.48 -12.67
N ARG A 107 2.61 6.11 -11.70
CA ARG A 107 3.34 7.07 -10.89
C ARG A 107 4.31 7.90 -11.72
N GLN A 108 5.04 7.27 -12.65
CA GLN A 108 5.97 7.96 -13.54
C GLN A 108 5.23 8.92 -14.49
N LYS A 109 4.12 8.48 -15.09
CA LYS A 109 3.26 9.34 -15.92
C LYS A 109 2.73 10.55 -15.15
N ALA A 110 2.28 10.34 -13.91
CA ALA A 110 1.82 11.44 -13.05
C ALA A 110 2.94 12.44 -12.73
N GLN A 111 4.15 11.96 -12.45
CA GLN A 111 5.32 12.82 -12.22
C GLN A 111 5.72 13.62 -13.46
N GLN A 112 5.70 13.00 -14.64
CA GLN A 112 5.99 13.68 -15.90
C GLN A 112 4.95 14.75 -16.22
N ALA A 113 3.66 14.42 -16.11
CA ALA A 113 2.57 15.38 -16.30
C ALA A 113 2.66 16.57 -15.33
N PHE A 114 3.08 16.32 -14.08
CA PHE A 114 3.31 17.39 -13.12
C PHE A 114 4.48 18.30 -13.52
N LYS A 115 5.62 17.73 -13.93
CA LYS A 115 6.76 18.51 -14.42
C LYS A 115 6.39 19.38 -15.62
N GLN A 116 5.61 18.82 -16.55
CA GLN A 116 5.11 19.53 -17.71
C GLN A 116 4.19 20.69 -17.32
N ARG A 117 3.19 20.44 -16.46
CA ARG A 117 2.32 21.50 -15.94
C ARG A 117 3.12 22.58 -15.24
N LYS A 118 4.09 22.24 -14.40
CA LYS A 118 4.95 23.23 -13.73
C LYS A 118 5.68 24.13 -14.74
N LYS A 119 6.17 23.55 -15.84
CA LYS A 119 6.82 24.30 -16.93
C LYS A 119 5.82 25.23 -17.63
N GLU A 120 4.62 24.75 -17.95
CA GLU A 120 3.53 25.53 -18.54
C GLU A 120 3.11 26.70 -17.62
N TYR A 121 2.91 26.44 -16.33
CA TYR A 121 2.61 27.45 -15.31
C TYR A 121 3.71 28.53 -15.20
N GLN A 122 4.98 28.12 -15.29
CA GLN A 122 6.10 29.07 -15.25
C GLN A 122 6.18 29.94 -16.51
N SER A 123 5.75 29.43 -17.67
CA SER A 123 5.73 30.18 -18.93
C SER A 123 4.56 31.16 -19.07
N ILE A 124 3.42 30.91 -18.40
CA ILE A 124 2.21 31.76 -18.52
C ILE A 124 2.21 32.94 -17.53
N ALA A 125 3.13 32.95 -16.55
CA ALA A 125 3.16 33.99 -15.54
C ALA A 125 3.69 35.33 -16.10
N VAL A 126 2.76 36.22 -16.47
CA VAL A 126 3.01 37.60 -16.89
C VAL A 126 3.34 38.43 -15.64
N LYS A 127 4.57 38.97 -15.58
CA LYS A 127 5.16 39.54 -14.35
C LYS A 127 5.74 40.93 -14.58
N TYR A 128 4.89 41.94 -14.68
CA TYR A 128 5.35 43.31 -14.88
C TYR A 128 5.51 44.04 -13.54
N ILE A 129 6.68 44.66 -13.37
CA ILE A 129 6.85 45.82 -12.49
C ILE A 129 7.07 46.97 -13.45
N TYR A 130 6.21 47.97 -13.40
CA TYR A 130 6.35 49.15 -14.24
C TYR A 130 6.11 50.41 -13.43
N ARG A 131 6.65 51.51 -13.95
CA ARG A 131 6.53 52.82 -13.34
C ARG A 131 5.18 53.42 -13.72
N VAL A 132 4.49 53.97 -12.73
CA VAL A 132 3.27 54.76 -12.93
C VAL A 132 3.61 56.18 -12.47
N ASP A 133 3.72 57.07 -13.45
CA ASP A 133 3.92 58.49 -13.23
C ASP A 133 2.64 59.19 -13.70
N ASP A 134 1.76 59.47 -12.75
CA ASP A 134 0.51 60.19 -12.99
C ASP A 134 0.55 61.53 -12.27
N ILE A 135 0.06 62.56 -12.94
CA ILE A 135 0.09 63.95 -12.50
C ILE A 135 -0.80 64.14 -11.27
N ASP A 136 -1.94 63.44 -11.21
CA ASP A 136 -2.93 63.60 -10.13
C ASP A 136 -2.82 62.52 -9.04
N SER A 137 -2.53 61.27 -9.44
CA SER A 137 -2.45 60.15 -8.48
C SER A 137 -1.05 59.91 -7.92
N GLY A 138 -0.04 60.68 -8.35
CA GLY A 138 1.31 60.66 -7.82
C GLY A 138 2.16 59.51 -8.37
N HIS A 139 3.47 59.58 -8.08
CA HIS A 139 4.44 58.66 -8.66
C HIS A 139 4.63 57.37 -7.85
N GLY A 140 4.73 56.23 -8.53
CA GLY A 140 4.93 54.94 -7.88
C GLY A 140 5.25 53.79 -8.83
N TRP A 141 5.42 52.60 -8.26
CA TRP A 141 5.67 51.36 -9.01
C TRP A 141 4.48 50.43 -8.88
N GLN A 142 3.93 49.95 -10.00
CA GLN A 142 2.86 48.97 -10.00
C GLN A 142 3.43 47.58 -10.25
N LEU A 143 3.10 46.67 -9.33
CA LEU A 143 3.35 45.23 -9.44
C LEU A 143 2.07 44.55 -9.88
N LYS A 144 2.11 43.92 -11.06
CA LYS A 144 1.04 43.04 -11.53
C LYS A 144 1.59 41.65 -11.79
N ILE A 145 1.03 40.66 -11.10
CA ILE A 145 1.35 39.24 -11.26
C ILE A 145 0.08 38.53 -11.68
N GLN A 146 0.07 38.02 -12.90
CA GLN A 146 -1.00 37.16 -13.42
C GLN A 146 -0.44 35.75 -13.64
N ILE A 147 -1.20 34.73 -13.23
CA ILE A 147 -0.82 33.33 -13.37
C ILE A 147 -2.01 32.59 -13.98
N GLY A 148 -1.88 32.17 -15.24
CA GLY A 148 -3.03 31.71 -16.01
C GLY A 148 -4.00 32.87 -16.24
N ASP A 149 -5.26 32.66 -15.88
CA ASP A 149 -6.34 33.65 -16.01
C ASP A 149 -6.57 34.47 -14.72
N GLU A 150 -5.83 34.20 -13.64
CA GLU A 150 -6.02 34.83 -12.33
C GLU A 150 -4.98 35.92 -12.06
N VAL A 151 -5.44 37.08 -11.59
CA VAL A 151 -4.58 38.16 -11.10
C VAL A 151 -4.27 37.91 -9.63
N VAL A 152 -3.07 37.41 -9.35
CA VAL A 152 -2.61 37.01 -8.01
C VAL A 152 -2.16 38.22 -7.20
N CYS A 153 -1.65 39.25 -7.85
CA CYS A 153 -1.26 40.49 -7.19
C CYS A 153 -1.44 41.66 -8.14
N ASP A 154 -2.14 42.69 -7.67
CA ASP A 154 -2.19 44.02 -8.28
C ASP A 154 -1.99 45.04 -7.16
N ARG A 155 -0.79 45.61 -7.06
CA ARG A 155 -0.43 46.52 -5.97
C ARG A 155 0.47 47.64 -6.45
N VAL A 156 0.20 48.84 -5.96
CA VAL A 156 0.99 50.05 -6.24
C VAL A 156 1.83 50.43 -5.02
N PHE A 157 3.11 50.69 -5.25
CA PHE A 157 4.10 51.14 -4.27
C PHE A 157 4.42 52.61 -4.55
N ARG A 158 3.81 53.53 -3.80
CA ARG A 158 3.93 54.98 -4.00
C ARG A 158 5.23 55.53 -3.41
N ASP A 159 5.88 56.43 -4.11
CA ASP A 159 7.17 56.99 -3.70
C ASP A 159 7.08 57.78 -2.39
N ASN A 160 6.04 58.60 -2.26
CA ASN A 160 5.83 59.44 -1.07
C ASN A 160 5.67 58.62 0.22
N ARG A 161 5.08 57.42 0.12
CA ARG A 161 4.88 56.52 1.25
C ARG A 161 6.17 55.79 1.66
N TYR A 162 7.05 55.53 0.71
CA TYR A 162 8.27 54.75 0.90
C TYR A 162 9.56 55.60 0.79
N GLY A 163 9.39 56.93 0.79
CA GLY A 163 10.44 57.95 0.79
C GLY A 163 11.02 58.25 -0.59
N THR A 164 11.40 57.23 -1.36
CA THR A 164 12.04 57.42 -2.69
C THR A 164 11.57 56.39 -3.71
N ALA A 165 11.68 56.74 -4.99
CA ALA A 165 11.40 55.83 -6.11
C ALA A 165 12.22 54.53 -6.04
N SER A 166 13.48 54.61 -5.57
CA SER A 166 14.36 53.46 -5.41
C SER A 166 13.86 52.52 -4.31
N ASN A 167 13.44 53.07 -3.16
CA ASN A 167 12.87 52.28 -2.07
C ASN A 167 11.54 51.63 -2.46
N ALA A 168 10.67 52.36 -3.16
CA ALA A 168 9.41 51.82 -3.69
C ALA A 168 9.66 50.67 -4.69
N LEU A 169 10.65 50.80 -5.58
CA LEU A 169 11.05 49.72 -6.50
C LEU A 169 11.62 48.51 -5.75
N LYS A 170 12.45 48.73 -4.72
CA LYS A 170 13.02 47.67 -3.89
C LYS A 170 11.90 46.85 -3.24
N LEU A 171 10.92 47.52 -2.63
CA LEU A 171 9.76 46.88 -2.02
C LEU A 171 8.89 46.14 -3.04
N ALA A 172 8.68 46.71 -4.23
CA ALA A 172 7.96 46.03 -5.30
C ALA A 172 8.67 44.74 -5.75
N LYS A 173 10.01 44.74 -5.80
CA LYS A 173 10.81 43.55 -6.12
C LYS A 173 10.76 42.51 -4.99
N GLU A 174 10.84 42.93 -3.73
CA GLU A 174 10.73 42.04 -2.57
C GLU A 174 9.34 41.40 -2.48
N GLU A 175 8.28 42.18 -2.68
CA GLU A 175 6.91 41.65 -2.73
C GLU A 175 6.72 40.71 -3.92
N LYS A 176 7.28 41.04 -5.10
CA LYS A 176 7.27 40.13 -6.25
C LYS A 176 7.95 38.81 -5.91
N LYS A 177 9.09 38.84 -5.22
CA LYS A 177 9.80 37.64 -4.76
C LYS A 177 8.94 36.85 -3.76
N ARG A 178 8.36 37.51 -2.76
CA ARG A 178 7.48 36.90 -1.75
C ARG A 178 6.25 36.25 -2.36
N GLN A 179 5.55 36.93 -3.27
CA GLN A 179 4.38 36.39 -3.96
C GLN A 179 4.75 35.23 -4.87
N LEU A 180 5.88 35.32 -5.57
CA LEU A 180 6.43 34.21 -6.34
C LEU A 180 6.88 33.06 -5.45
N GLU A 181 7.36 33.29 -4.22
CA GLU A 181 7.69 32.24 -3.27
C GLU A 181 6.44 31.60 -2.67
N LEU A 182 5.40 32.37 -2.35
CA LEU A 182 4.10 31.83 -1.93
C LEU A 182 3.47 30.96 -3.03
N HIS A 183 3.67 31.34 -4.29
CA HIS A 183 3.12 30.62 -5.43
C HIS A 183 4.04 29.52 -6.00
N ASN A 184 5.37 29.68 -5.94
CA ASN A 184 6.38 28.67 -6.31
C ASN A 184 6.75 27.78 -5.13
N MET A 185 6.27 28.07 -3.91
CA MET A 185 6.23 27.09 -2.84
C MET A 185 5.70 25.84 -3.51
N PRO A 186 6.45 24.73 -3.47
CA PRO A 186 5.97 23.49 -4.05
C PRO A 186 4.57 23.38 -3.52
N TYR A 187 3.59 23.38 -4.43
CA TYR A 187 2.21 23.07 -4.13
C TYR A 187 2.33 21.77 -3.34
N ALA A 188 2.36 21.88 -2.00
CA ALA A 188 3.15 20.91 -1.25
C ALA A 188 2.52 19.59 -1.60
N GLU A 189 3.30 18.65 -2.11
CA GLU A 189 2.78 17.39 -2.60
C GLU A 189 1.92 16.80 -1.46
N GLY A 190 0.59 16.91 -1.58
CA GLY A 190 -0.36 16.55 -0.52
C GLY A 190 -1.20 17.68 0.12
N ARG A 191 -0.79 18.96 0.12
CA ARG A 191 -1.59 20.09 0.63
C ARG A 191 -2.61 20.59 -0.40
N ARG A 192 -3.43 19.68 -0.92
CA ARG A 192 -4.83 20.00 -0.76
C ARG A 192 -5.06 19.85 0.73
N PHE A 193 -5.26 20.93 1.48
CA PHE A 193 -6.29 20.89 2.52
C PHE A 193 -7.62 20.65 1.79
N ARG A 194 -7.75 19.48 1.18
CA ARG A 194 -9.05 18.87 1.00
C ARG A 194 -9.52 18.81 2.44
N LYS A 195 -10.48 19.67 2.77
CA LYS A 195 -11.50 19.45 3.78
C LYS A 195 -12.25 18.13 3.46
N LYS A 196 -11.53 17.06 3.12
CA LYS A 196 -12.06 15.72 3.10
C LYS A 196 -11.81 15.27 4.51
N LEU A 197 -12.86 15.41 5.32
CA LEU A 197 -13.09 14.49 6.42
C LEU A 197 -12.59 13.12 5.98
N HIS A 198 -11.58 12.61 6.70
CA HIS A 198 -11.17 11.24 6.52
C HIS A 198 -12.43 10.39 6.74
N VAL A 199 -12.70 9.40 5.88
CA VAL A 199 -13.95 8.61 5.97
C VAL A 199 -14.10 7.91 7.33
N ALA A 200 -12.99 7.73 8.06
CA ALA A 200 -12.94 7.21 9.43
C ALA A 200 -12.93 8.29 10.53
N ASN A 201 -13.07 9.57 10.20
CA ASN A 201 -13.19 10.64 11.19
C ASN A 201 -14.63 10.65 11.69
N THR A 202 -14.78 10.30 12.97
CA THR A 202 -16.03 10.14 13.69
C THR A 202 -16.57 11.43 14.29
N SER A 203 -15.84 12.56 14.18
CA SER A 203 -16.11 13.77 14.97
C SER A 203 -16.52 14.99 14.14
N ASP A 204 -16.66 14.84 12.82
CA ASP A 204 -16.97 15.91 11.84
C ASP A 204 -16.00 17.12 11.83
N VAL A 205 -15.04 17.18 12.74
CA VAL A 205 -14.03 18.22 12.85
C VAL A 205 -12.69 17.67 12.34
N ASN A 206 -12.11 18.35 11.36
CA ASN A 206 -10.84 17.94 10.76
C ASN A 206 -9.71 17.88 11.80
N GLY A 207 -8.98 16.77 11.85
CA GLY A 207 -7.89 16.57 12.81
C GLY A 207 -8.33 16.21 14.22
N VAL A 208 -9.64 16.11 14.50
CA VAL A 208 -10.18 15.53 15.73
C VAL A 208 -10.72 14.13 15.41
N ALA A 209 -10.54 13.16 16.29
CA ALA A 209 -11.07 11.80 16.09
C ALA A 209 -11.41 11.13 17.43
N LEU A 210 -12.51 10.39 17.47
CA LEU A 210 -12.88 9.55 18.61
C LEU A 210 -12.25 8.16 18.45
N SER A 211 -11.49 7.72 19.45
CA SER A 211 -10.94 6.36 19.51
C SER A 211 -10.71 5.92 20.96
N GLY A 212 -11.08 4.67 21.29
CA GLY A 212 -10.74 4.06 22.58
C GLY A 212 -11.20 4.81 23.84
N GLY A 213 -12.32 5.56 23.79
CA GLY A 213 -12.80 6.37 24.92
C GLY A 213 -12.12 7.73 25.07
N TYR A 214 -11.40 8.19 24.04
CA TYR A 214 -10.74 9.50 24.01
C TYR A 214 -11.07 10.25 22.73
N TYR A 215 -11.22 11.56 22.84
CA TYR A 215 -11.09 12.46 21.70
C TYR A 215 -9.61 12.81 21.52
N TYR A 216 -9.08 12.50 20.34
CA TYR A 216 -7.74 12.88 19.93
C TYR A 216 -7.80 14.08 19.03
N SER A 217 -6.85 14.99 19.20
CA SER A 217 -6.63 16.12 18.32
C SER A 217 -5.20 16.06 17.82
N TYR A 218 -4.99 16.18 16.51
CA TYR A 218 -3.69 16.03 15.85
C TYR A 218 -3.44 17.23 14.95
N ILE A 219 -2.25 17.81 14.96
CA ILE A 219 -1.82 18.88 14.03
C ILE A 219 -0.43 18.62 13.46
N PRO A 220 -0.26 18.61 12.13
CA PRO A 220 1.05 18.49 11.50
C PRO A 220 1.82 19.80 11.65
N VAL A 221 3.01 19.74 12.27
CA VAL A 221 3.88 20.91 12.49
C VAL A 221 4.99 20.96 11.45
N GLU A 222 5.62 19.83 11.18
CA GLU A 222 6.70 19.67 10.18
C GLU A 222 6.47 18.38 9.37
N PRO A 223 7.19 18.19 8.25
CA PRO A 223 7.20 16.91 7.56
C PRO A 223 7.52 15.77 8.53
N ASN A 224 6.57 14.83 8.68
CA ASN A 224 6.64 13.68 9.59
C ASN A 224 6.61 14.01 11.10
N LYS A 225 6.35 15.25 11.52
CA LYS A 225 6.11 15.58 12.94
C LYS A 225 4.69 16.10 13.16
N THR A 226 4.01 15.48 14.11
CA THR A 226 2.62 15.81 14.46
C THR A 226 2.56 16.10 15.95
N LYS A 227 2.04 17.26 16.35
CA LYS A 227 1.63 17.50 17.73
C LYS A 227 0.27 16.85 17.93
N SER A 228 0.06 16.20 19.06
CA SER A 228 -1.24 15.60 19.37
C SER A 228 -1.58 15.70 20.84
N ARG A 229 -2.87 15.75 21.13
CA ARG A 229 -3.42 15.76 22.49
C ARG A 229 -4.65 14.87 22.57
N LYS A 230 -4.87 14.24 23.71
CA LYS A 230 -6.02 13.35 23.96
C LYS A 230 -6.83 13.83 25.16
N PHE A 231 -8.14 13.71 25.07
CA PHE A 231 -9.10 14.12 26.10
C PHE A 231 -9.98 12.92 26.45
N SER A 232 -9.97 12.53 27.72
CA SER A 232 -10.67 11.32 28.19
C SER A 232 -12.16 11.57 28.41
N ILE A 233 -13.00 10.73 27.82
CA ILE A 233 -14.45 10.77 28.04
C ILE A 233 -14.78 10.46 29.50
N ASN A 234 -14.10 9.49 30.11
CA ASN A 234 -14.34 9.12 31.52
C ASN A 234 -14.04 10.26 32.49
N LYS A 235 -13.12 11.18 32.13
CA LYS A 235 -12.75 12.31 33.00
C LYS A 235 -13.65 13.52 32.80
N TYR A 236 -13.97 13.86 31.55
CA TYR A 236 -14.62 15.13 31.22
C TYR A 236 -16.09 14.97 30.78
N GLY A 237 -16.54 13.76 30.51
CA GLY A 237 -17.77 13.51 29.77
C GLY A 237 -17.57 13.73 28.27
N GLU A 238 -18.42 13.09 27.46
CA GLU A 238 -18.26 13.05 25.99
C GLU A 238 -18.27 14.45 25.36
N LYS A 239 -19.27 15.26 25.73
CA LYS A 239 -19.46 16.62 25.19
C LYS A 239 -18.28 17.55 25.48
N LEU A 240 -17.80 17.56 26.72
CA LEU A 240 -16.70 18.44 27.14
C LEU A 240 -15.35 17.94 26.60
N ALA A 241 -15.13 16.62 26.58
CA ALA A 241 -13.92 16.04 25.98
C ALA A 241 -13.82 16.40 24.49
N PHE A 242 -14.93 16.40 23.75
CA PHE A 242 -14.97 16.85 22.37
C PHE A 242 -14.66 18.34 22.23
N GLN A 243 -15.33 19.21 23.02
CA GLN A 243 -15.10 20.66 22.98
C GLN A 243 -13.63 21.02 23.21
N LEU A 244 -13.01 20.43 24.24
CA LEU A 244 -11.59 20.66 24.55
C LEU A 244 -10.67 20.21 23.40
N ALA A 245 -11.00 19.13 22.70
CA ALA A 245 -10.24 18.67 21.54
C ALA A 245 -10.32 19.63 20.35
N VAL A 246 -11.48 20.26 20.15
CA VAL A 246 -11.73 21.27 19.12
C VAL A 246 -11.05 22.59 19.45
N GLU A 247 -11.15 23.05 20.69
CA GLU A 247 -10.50 24.30 21.15
C GLU A 247 -8.99 24.20 21.04
N TRP A 248 -8.40 23.13 21.58
CA TRP A 248 -6.96 22.90 21.45
C TRP A 248 -6.52 22.83 19.98
N ARG A 249 -7.35 22.23 19.09
CA ARG A 249 -7.06 22.22 17.65
C ARG A 249 -6.99 23.64 17.09
N LYS A 250 -7.96 24.50 17.42
CA LYS A 250 -8.01 25.89 16.95
C LYS A 250 -6.82 26.70 17.47
N GLU A 251 -6.48 26.54 18.75
CA GLU A 251 -5.31 27.19 19.35
C GLU A 251 -4.01 26.82 18.62
N MET A 252 -3.80 25.52 18.38
CA MET A 252 -2.61 25.07 17.67
C MET A 252 -2.61 25.45 16.19
N GLU A 253 -3.77 25.55 15.54
CA GLU A 253 -3.84 26.06 14.16
C GLU A 253 -3.36 27.51 14.09
N ILE A 254 -3.71 28.35 15.07
CA ILE A 254 -3.19 29.71 15.17
C ILE A 254 -1.68 29.67 15.43
N GLU A 255 -1.20 28.89 16.40
CA GLU A 255 0.24 28.81 16.73
C GLU A 255 1.12 28.31 15.56
N VAL A 256 0.63 27.34 14.79
CA VAL A 256 1.43 26.68 13.74
C VAL A 256 1.35 27.42 12.41
N TYR A 257 0.25 28.15 12.14
CA TYR A 257 -0.01 28.76 10.83
C TYR A 257 -0.06 30.30 10.82
N ASN A 258 -0.04 30.97 11.97
CA ASN A 258 0.16 32.43 12.08
C ASN A 258 1.53 32.75 12.66
#